data_AF-A0A2N2SSD2-F1
#
_entry.id   AF-A0A2N2SSD2-F1
#
_cell.length_a   1.000
_cell.length_b   1.000
_cell.length_c   1.000
_cell.angle_alpha   90.00
_cell.angle_beta   90.00
_cell.angle_gamma   90.00
#
_symmetry.space_group_name_H-M   'P 1'
#
loop_
_entity.id
_entity.type
_entity.pdbx_description
1 polymer ?
#
loop_
_entity_poly.entity_id
_entity_poly.type
_entity_poly.pdbx_seq_one_letter_code
_entity_poly.pdbx_strand_id
1 'polypeptide(L)'
;AQRQLLDTHAGAAPLGAAVATCWREWQRISELRRNAALDSAASARERELLTWQLKELKDLAFNGEEWVELNAEHGRLAHAAGLMEGADETLEALGEGDYAVSVVLGRLDARLDEMSSIDASLNEVRDLLASAAIQADEALHALRRYRDRLDLDPQRLGEIERRITAVMDVARKYRVAPEALPELEANWCQRLTELEASADPARLEAAEAAARAAYDEAASRLSAARAPAAVKLSAEITEAMQSLAMEGGRFEVSLAPCEPTLYGAENVEFLVAANQGQSLRGLAKVASGGELSRIGLAIQVMTSRDSATPTLIFDEVDVGIGGRVAEIVVKLLHRLGRDRQVLCVTHLPQVAACADWQWQIAKAERGGETLSAVTALDAGQRVEEIARMLGGVSITDTTRRHAAEMLGQV
;
A
#
# COMPACT_ATOMS: atom_id res chain seq x y z
N ALA A 1 10.59 -17.21 16.67
CA ALA A 1 10.34 -17.47 18.10
C ALA A 1 11.57 -17.17 18.97
N GLN A 2 12.68 -17.91 18.83
CA GLN A 2 13.89 -17.76 19.68
C GLN A 2 14.45 -16.33 19.74
N ARG A 3 14.62 -15.68 18.57
CA ARG A 3 15.00 -14.27 18.48
C ARG A 3 14.10 -13.35 19.31
N GLN A 4 12.78 -13.49 19.17
CA GLN A 4 11.83 -12.62 19.88
C GLN A 4 11.90 -12.83 21.39
N LEU A 5 12.11 -14.07 21.85
CA LEU A 5 12.35 -14.36 23.26
C LEU A 5 13.60 -13.66 23.78
N LEU A 6 14.72 -13.75 23.04
CA LEU A 6 15.95 -13.06 23.39
C LEU A 6 15.78 -11.54 23.39
N ASP A 7 15.20 -10.98 22.33
CA ASP A 7 15.00 -9.53 22.18
C ASP A 7 14.12 -8.98 23.30
N THR A 8 13.11 -9.73 23.73
CA THR A 8 12.24 -9.27 24.82
C THR A 8 12.93 -9.39 26.16
N HIS A 9 13.64 -10.49 26.42
CA HIS A 9 14.48 -10.64 27.63
C HIS A 9 15.59 -9.57 27.71
N ALA A 10 16.12 -9.14 26.57
CA ALA A 10 17.11 -8.08 26.48
C ALA A 10 16.52 -6.66 26.58
N GLY A 11 15.18 -6.51 26.60
CA GLY A 11 14.54 -5.20 26.47
C GLY A 11 14.83 -4.51 25.13
N ALA A 12 15.23 -5.26 24.12
CA ALA A 12 15.72 -4.79 22.83
C ALA A 12 14.63 -4.70 21.74
N ALA A 13 13.35 -4.91 22.09
CA ALA A 13 12.25 -4.81 21.12
C ALA A 13 12.20 -3.45 20.37
N PRO A 14 12.41 -2.29 21.03
CA PRO A 14 12.51 -1.01 20.30
C PRO A 14 13.70 -0.94 19.34
N LEU A 15 14.84 -1.54 19.72
CA LEU A 15 16.03 -1.61 18.87
C LEU A 15 15.78 -2.50 17.65
N GLY A 16 15.11 -3.64 17.83
CA GLY A 16 14.68 -4.50 16.72
C GLY A 16 13.75 -3.79 15.74
N ALA A 17 12.82 -2.97 16.24
CA ALA A 17 11.94 -2.16 15.39
C ALA A 17 12.71 -1.06 14.61
N ALA A 18 13.71 -0.44 15.24
CA ALA A 18 14.58 0.54 14.58
C ALA A 18 15.38 -0.12 13.44
N VAL A 19 15.99 -1.28 13.69
CA VAL A 19 16.71 -2.06 12.67
C VAL A 19 15.80 -2.42 11.49
N ALA A 20 14.58 -2.90 11.76
CA ALA A 20 13.62 -3.22 10.70
C ALA A 20 13.24 -1.98 9.87
N THR A 21 13.15 -0.80 10.48
CA THR A 21 12.86 0.46 9.80
C THR A 21 14.02 0.88 8.90
N CYS A 22 15.25 0.88 9.42
CA CYS A 22 16.46 1.19 8.65
C CYS A 22 16.67 0.19 7.49
N TRP A 23 16.39 -1.09 7.71
CA TRP A 23 16.50 -2.12 6.68
C TRP A 23 15.53 -1.85 5.52
N ARG A 24 14.26 -1.57 5.82
CA ARG A 24 13.26 -1.26 4.78
C ARG A 24 13.65 -0.04 3.96
N GLU A 25 14.14 1.01 4.61
CA GLU A 25 14.57 2.22 3.92
C GLU A 25 15.79 1.96 3.03
N TRP A 26 16.78 1.23 3.53
CA TRP A 26 17.93 0.83 2.74
C TRP A 26 17.54 -0.04 1.54
N GLN A 27 16.66 -1.04 1.70
CA GLN A 27 16.17 -1.85 0.59
C GLN A 27 15.41 -1.03 -0.45
N ARG A 28 14.56 -0.08 -0.01
CA ARG A 28 13.82 0.84 -0.88
C ARG A 28 14.77 1.68 -1.74
N ILE A 29 15.81 2.26 -1.14
CA ILE A 29 16.80 3.07 -1.87
C ILE A 29 17.66 2.18 -2.79
N SER A 30 18.05 0.99 -2.35
CA SER A 30 18.82 0.03 -3.16
C SER A 30 18.04 -0.40 -4.41
N GLU A 31 16.74 -0.62 -4.27
CA GLU A 31 15.84 -0.91 -5.39
C GLU A 31 15.69 0.28 -6.34
N LEU A 32 15.50 1.49 -5.82
CA LEU A 32 15.47 2.71 -6.63
C LEU A 32 16.77 2.89 -7.43
N ARG A 33 17.94 2.68 -6.81
CA ARG A 33 19.22 2.77 -7.52
C ARG A 33 19.37 1.69 -8.58
N ARG A 34 18.96 0.45 -8.30
CA ARG A 34 19.01 -0.66 -9.27
C ARG A 34 18.14 -0.35 -10.50
N ASN A 35 16.94 0.18 -10.27
CA ASN A 35 16.03 0.57 -11.34
C ASN A 35 16.59 1.74 -12.16
N ALA A 36 17.13 2.77 -11.49
CA ALA A 36 17.81 3.88 -12.15
C ALA A 36 19.02 3.44 -13.00
N ALA A 37 19.77 2.43 -12.54
CA ALA A 37 20.92 1.89 -13.25
C ALA A 37 20.52 1.08 -14.51
N LEU A 38 19.39 0.37 -14.47
CA LEU A 38 18.89 -0.43 -15.60
C LEU A 38 18.31 0.43 -16.73
N ASP A 39 17.74 1.60 -16.42
CA ASP A 39 16.97 2.41 -17.36
C ASP A 39 17.62 3.76 -17.76
N SER A 40 18.91 3.96 -17.47
CA SER A 40 19.60 5.25 -17.65
C SER A 40 19.51 5.83 -19.07
N ALA A 41 19.69 5.00 -20.12
CA ALA A 41 19.65 5.46 -21.50
C ALA A 41 18.21 5.71 -22.03
N ALA A 42 17.24 4.92 -21.59
CA ALA A 42 15.83 5.11 -21.97
C ALA A 42 15.23 6.31 -21.24
N SER A 43 15.50 6.44 -19.94
CA SER A 43 15.08 7.57 -19.11
C SER A 43 15.71 8.89 -19.54
N ALA A 44 16.96 8.89 -20.03
CA ALA A 44 17.57 10.10 -20.61
C ALA A 44 16.82 10.59 -21.86
N ARG A 45 16.51 9.68 -22.79
CA ARG A 45 15.74 10.03 -24.01
C ARG A 45 14.32 10.49 -23.67
N GLU A 46 13.67 9.84 -22.71
CA GLU A 46 12.32 10.23 -22.27
C GLU A 46 12.32 11.64 -21.65
N ARG A 47 13.32 11.96 -20.81
CA ARG A 47 13.48 13.31 -20.25
C ARG A 47 13.69 14.38 -21.31
N GLU A 48 14.57 14.13 -22.29
CA GLU A 48 14.82 15.08 -23.38
C GLU A 48 13.55 15.34 -24.19
N LEU A 49 12.81 14.28 -24.51
CA LEU A 49 11.54 14.37 -25.22
C LEU A 49 10.50 15.18 -24.42
N LEU A 50 10.28 14.82 -23.16
CA LEU A 50 9.30 15.52 -22.29
C LEU A 50 9.67 16.99 -22.08
N THR A 51 10.96 17.29 -21.92
CA THR A 51 11.45 18.68 -21.78
C THR A 51 11.14 19.50 -23.03
N TRP A 52 11.36 18.92 -24.21
CA TRP A 52 11.05 19.59 -25.47
C TRP A 52 9.54 19.78 -25.68
N GLN A 53 8.74 18.76 -25.38
CA GLN A 53 7.28 18.82 -25.49
C GLN A 53 6.66 19.83 -24.51
N LEU A 54 7.13 19.86 -23.26
CA LEU A 54 6.71 20.84 -22.26
C LEU A 54 7.09 22.26 -22.66
N LYS A 55 8.26 22.46 -23.27
CA LYS A 55 8.64 23.76 -23.81
C LYS A 55 7.66 24.23 -24.88
N GLU A 56 7.27 23.36 -25.80
CA GLU A 56 6.30 23.70 -26.84
C GLU A 56 4.92 24.06 -26.27
N LEU A 57 4.43 23.35 -25.25
CA LEU A 57 3.17 23.72 -24.57
C LEU A 57 3.29 25.06 -23.83
N LYS A 58 4.43 25.33 -23.19
CA LYS A 58 4.69 26.62 -22.54
C LYS A 58 4.76 27.76 -23.52
N ASP A 59 5.39 27.56 -24.69
CA ASP A 59 5.47 28.55 -25.76
C ASP A 59 4.08 28.82 -26.39
N LEU A 60 3.18 27.82 -26.40
CA LEU A 60 1.78 28.00 -26.77
C LEU A 60 1.02 28.87 -25.75
N ALA A 61 1.38 28.81 -24.47
CA ALA A 61 0.72 29.57 -23.39
C ALA A 61 -0.82 29.44 -23.45
N PHE A 62 -1.32 28.20 -23.54
CA PHE A 62 -2.75 27.93 -23.66
C PHE A 62 -3.50 28.25 -22.36
N ASN A 63 -4.65 28.92 -22.48
CA ASN A 63 -5.55 29.18 -21.37
C ASN A 63 -6.97 28.74 -21.77
N GLY A 64 -7.59 27.90 -20.94
CA GLY A 64 -8.92 27.36 -21.19
C GLY A 64 -10.04 28.40 -21.15
N GLU A 65 -9.94 29.43 -20.30
CA GLU A 65 -10.91 30.53 -20.25
C GLU A 65 -10.80 31.39 -21.52
N GLU A 66 -9.57 31.77 -21.90
CA GLU A 66 -9.28 32.50 -23.14
C GLU A 66 -9.78 31.73 -24.37
N TRP A 67 -9.64 30.39 -24.37
CA TRP A 67 -10.07 29.53 -25.47
C TRP A 67 -11.58 29.59 -25.73
N VAL A 68 -12.39 29.58 -24.66
CA VAL A 68 -13.85 29.69 -24.79
C VAL A 68 -14.24 31.05 -25.34
N GLU A 69 -13.62 32.12 -24.83
CA GLU A 69 -13.86 33.49 -25.29
C GLU A 69 -13.46 33.68 -26.76
N LEU A 70 -12.29 33.19 -27.15
CA LEU A 70 -11.79 33.27 -28.53
C LEU A 70 -12.70 32.55 -29.52
N ASN A 71 -13.21 31.36 -29.19
CA ASN A 71 -14.13 30.63 -30.07
C ASN A 71 -15.48 31.35 -30.21
N ALA A 72 -16.00 31.93 -29.13
CA ALA A 72 -17.21 32.74 -29.18
C ALA A 72 -17.01 34.02 -30.02
N GLU A 73 -15.86 34.68 -29.85
CA GLU A 73 -15.50 35.87 -30.62
C GLU A 73 -15.32 35.54 -32.11
N HIS A 74 -14.58 34.48 -32.44
CA HIS A 74 -14.42 33.95 -33.79
C HIS A 74 -15.77 33.68 -34.46
N GLY A 75 -16.68 32.98 -33.77
CA GLY A 75 -18.02 32.69 -34.30
C GLY A 75 -18.79 33.97 -34.68
N ARG A 76 -18.78 34.98 -33.81
CA ARG A 76 -19.44 36.27 -34.11
C ARG A 76 -18.81 36.98 -35.31
N LEU A 77 -17.48 37.07 -35.35
CA LEU A 77 -16.76 37.77 -36.41
C LEU A 77 -16.87 37.03 -37.75
N ALA A 78 -16.79 35.71 -37.76
CA ALA A 78 -16.97 34.89 -38.96
C ALA A 78 -18.40 35.02 -39.52
N HIS A 79 -19.42 35.04 -38.64
CA HIS A 79 -20.80 35.31 -39.08
C HIS A 79 -20.96 36.72 -39.64
N ALA A 80 -20.37 37.73 -39.01
CA ALA A 80 -20.38 39.10 -39.53
C ALA A 80 -19.69 39.19 -40.90
N ALA A 81 -18.54 38.54 -41.07
CA ALA A 81 -17.81 38.49 -42.33
C ALA A 81 -18.65 37.83 -43.44
N GLY A 82 -19.29 36.69 -43.18
CA GLY A 82 -20.17 36.04 -44.16
C GLY A 82 -21.42 36.86 -44.51
N LEU A 83 -21.97 37.61 -43.54
CA LEU A 83 -23.07 38.55 -43.79
C LEU A 83 -22.63 39.76 -44.62
N MET A 84 -21.40 40.25 -44.43
CA MET A 84 -20.85 41.33 -45.24
C MET A 84 -20.59 40.87 -46.67
N GLU A 85 -19.94 39.72 -46.85
CA GLU A 85 -19.68 39.13 -48.16
C GLU A 85 -21.00 38.93 -48.94
N GLY A 86 -22.00 38.28 -48.34
CA GLY A 86 -23.30 38.09 -49.00
C GLY A 86 -24.07 39.39 -49.25
N ALA A 87 -23.91 40.40 -48.38
CA ALA A 87 -24.49 41.72 -48.61
C ALA A 87 -23.82 42.42 -49.79
N ASP A 88 -22.49 42.41 -49.87
CA ASP A 88 -21.72 43.01 -50.96
C ASP A 88 -22.02 42.34 -52.31
N GLU A 89 -22.07 41.00 -52.35
CA GLU A 89 -22.49 40.25 -53.55
C GLU A 89 -23.91 40.64 -54.01
N THR A 90 -24.84 40.81 -53.07
CA THR A 90 -26.21 41.18 -53.39
C THR A 90 -26.31 42.65 -53.82
N LEU A 91 -25.52 43.54 -53.23
CA LEU A 91 -25.42 44.94 -53.66
C LEU A 91 -24.90 45.06 -55.09
N GLU A 92 -23.87 44.27 -55.42
CA GLU A 92 -23.32 44.20 -56.77
C GLU A 92 -24.39 43.75 -57.78
N ALA A 93 -25.12 42.68 -57.46
CA ALA A 93 -26.19 42.15 -58.30
C ALA A 93 -27.41 43.08 -58.44
N LEU A 94 -27.75 43.87 -57.42
CA LEU A 94 -28.89 44.78 -57.46
C LEU A 94 -28.58 46.11 -58.17
N GLY A 95 -27.38 46.68 -57.93
CA GLY A 95 -27.14 48.09 -58.23
C GLY A 95 -25.81 48.45 -58.90
N GLU A 96 -24.78 47.62 -58.82
CA GLU A 96 -23.40 48.07 -59.11
C GLU A 96 -22.74 47.33 -60.30
N GLY A 97 -23.34 46.25 -60.81
CA GLY A 97 -22.87 45.52 -61.98
C GLY A 97 -23.49 45.96 -63.33
N ASP A 98 -22.81 45.63 -64.44
CA ASP A 98 -23.28 45.94 -65.82
C ASP A 98 -24.62 45.25 -66.20
N TYR A 99 -24.93 44.15 -65.52
CA TYR A 99 -26.19 43.40 -65.63
C TYR A 99 -27.03 43.49 -64.35
N ALA A 100 -26.79 44.50 -63.52
CA ALA A 100 -27.53 44.68 -62.28
C ALA A 100 -29.04 44.80 -62.54
N VAL A 101 -29.84 44.33 -61.58
CA VAL A 101 -31.31 44.34 -61.69
C VAL A 101 -31.84 45.74 -61.99
N SER A 102 -31.30 46.78 -61.33
CA SER A 102 -31.66 48.18 -61.60
C SER A 102 -31.40 48.60 -63.06
N VAL A 103 -30.26 48.23 -63.62
CA VAL A 103 -29.88 48.53 -65.03
C VAL A 103 -30.80 47.79 -66.00
N VAL A 104 -31.08 46.51 -65.73
CA VAL A 104 -31.98 45.69 -66.56
C VAL A 104 -33.40 46.24 -66.54
N LEU A 105 -33.93 46.55 -65.36
CA LEU A 105 -35.27 47.13 -65.21
C LEU A 105 -35.38 48.49 -65.91
N GLY A 106 -34.37 49.35 -65.79
CA GLY A 106 -34.35 50.63 -66.52
C GLY A 106 -34.35 50.47 -68.04
N ARG A 107 -33.62 49.49 -68.58
CA ARG A 107 -33.65 49.17 -70.02
C ARG A 107 -35.01 48.64 -70.48
N LEU A 108 -35.64 47.79 -69.68
CA LEU A 108 -36.98 47.25 -69.97
C LEU A 108 -38.05 48.33 -69.93
N ASP A 109 -37.99 49.23 -68.93
CA ASP A 109 -38.91 50.36 -68.81
C ASP A 109 -38.82 51.32 -70.01
N ALA A 110 -37.60 51.72 -70.41
CA ALA A 110 -37.38 52.55 -71.59
C ALA A 110 -37.95 51.91 -72.87
N ARG A 111 -37.82 50.59 -73.01
CA ARG A 111 -38.34 49.88 -74.18
C ARG A 111 -39.87 49.79 -74.17
N LEU A 112 -40.48 49.61 -73.00
CA LEU A 112 -41.94 49.61 -72.86
C LEU A 112 -42.53 51.00 -73.03
N ASP A 113 -41.83 52.06 -72.63
CA ASP A 113 -42.24 53.45 -72.90
C ASP A 113 -42.37 53.68 -74.41
N GLU A 114 -41.36 53.31 -75.20
CA GLU A 114 -41.41 53.35 -76.67
C GLU A 114 -42.60 52.56 -77.24
N MET A 115 -42.85 51.35 -76.75
CA MET A 115 -43.93 50.48 -77.25
C MET A 115 -45.32 50.96 -76.82
N SER A 116 -45.46 51.50 -75.62
CA SER A 116 -46.72 52.03 -75.07
C SER A 116 -47.22 53.26 -75.82
N SER A 117 -46.31 54.01 -76.46
CA SER A 117 -46.67 55.09 -77.38
C SER A 117 -47.37 54.59 -78.66
N ILE A 118 -47.22 53.30 -78.99
CA ILE A 118 -47.84 52.63 -80.14
C ILE A 118 -49.13 51.91 -79.72
N ASP A 119 -49.10 51.18 -78.60
CA ASP A 119 -50.25 50.44 -78.05
C ASP A 119 -50.40 50.67 -76.54
N ALA A 120 -51.45 51.38 -76.17
CA ALA A 120 -51.74 51.73 -74.79
C ALA A 120 -52.10 50.54 -73.88
N SER A 121 -52.41 49.36 -74.43
CA SER A 121 -52.64 48.14 -73.63
C SER A 121 -51.40 47.67 -72.88
N LEU A 122 -50.20 48.13 -73.29
CA LEU A 122 -48.93 47.81 -72.63
C LEU A 122 -48.66 48.65 -71.36
N ASN A 123 -49.48 49.66 -71.08
CA ASN A 123 -49.31 50.52 -69.89
C ASN A 123 -49.38 49.73 -68.59
N GLU A 124 -50.24 48.70 -68.49
CA GLU A 124 -50.33 47.85 -67.29
C GLU A 124 -49.01 47.11 -67.02
N VAL A 125 -48.38 46.56 -68.06
CA VAL A 125 -47.08 45.86 -67.95
C VAL A 125 -45.96 46.83 -67.58
N ARG A 126 -46.00 48.05 -68.14
CA ARG A 126 -45.05 49.11 -67.79
C ARG A 126 -45.19 49.54 -66.33
N ASP A 127 -46.40 49.77 -65.83
CA ASP A 127 -46.65 50.15 -64.44
C ASP A 127 -46.12 49.09 -63.46
N LEU A 128 -46.30 47.80 -63.78
CA LEU A 128 -45.73 46.70 -63.00
C LEU A 128 -44.19 46.71 -62.99
N LEU A 129 -43.54 46.98 -64.12
CA LEU A 129 -42.08 47.06 -64.21
C LEU A 129 -41.50 48.32 -63.54
N ALA A 130 -42.17 49.47 -63.67
CA ALA A 130 -41.82 50.68 -62.95
C ALA A 130 -41.93 50.47 -61.42
N SER A 131 -42.99 49.78 -60.96
CA SER A 131 -43.12 49.38 -59.56
C SER A 131 -42.00 48.44 -59.13
N ALA A 132 -41.61 47.47 -59.95
CA ALA A 132 -40.50 46.57 -59.65
C ALA A 132 -39.15 47.32 -59.56
N ALA A 133 -38.93 48.33 -60.41
CA ALA A 133 -37.73 49.17 -60.37
C ALA A 133 -37.65 49.98 -59.07
N ILE A 134 -38.76 50.57 -58.64
CA ILE A 134 -38.85 51.28 -57.35
C ILE A 134 -38.54 50.33 -56.19
N GLN A 135 -39.14 49.14 -56.17
CA GLN A 135 -38.91 48.15 -55.10
C GLN A 135 -37.45 47.64 -55.08
N ALA A 136 -36.83 47.47 -56.25
CA ALA A 136 -35.42 47.09 -56.34
C ALA A 136 -34.49 48.18 -55.79
N ASP A 137 -34.79 49.46 -56.07
CA ASP A 137 -34.03 50.60 -55.54
C ASP A 137 -34.21 50.75 -54.03
N GLU A 138 -35.43 50.57 -53.51
CA GLU A 138 -35.69 50.56 -52.06
C GLU A 138 -34.92 49.43 -51.35
N ALA A 139 -34.90 48.23 -51.94
CA ALA A 139 -34.14 47.10 -51.43
C ALA A 139 -32.63 47.36 -51.44
N LEU A 140 -32.10 47.95 -52.51
CA LEU A 140 -30.70 48.37 -52.61
C LEU A 140 -30.32 49.35 -51.50
N HIS A 141 -31.12 50.40 -51.28
CA HIS A 141 -30.89 51.36 -50.21
C HIS A 141 -31.01 50.72 -48.81
N ALA A 142 -31.97 49.82 -48.61
CA ALA A 142 -32.13 49.09 -47.36
C ALA A 142 -30.91 48.20 -47.07
N LEU A 143 -30.40 47.51 -48.09
CA LEU A 143 -29.25 46.62 -47.97
C LEU A 143 -27.93 47.39 -47.74
N ARG A 144 -27.73 48.54 -48.39
CA ARG A 144 -26.58 49.42 -48.10
C ARG A 144 -26.55 49.88 -46.64
N ARG A 145 -27.69 50.33 -46.12
CA ARG A 145 -27.83 50.69 -44.69
C ARG A 145 -27.65 49.50 -43.77
N TYR A 146 -27.99 48.29 -44.20
CA TYR A 146 -27.72 47.07 -43.43
C TYR A 146 -26.22 46.78 -43.39
N ARG A 147 -25.55 46.77 -44.56
CA ARG A 147 -24.10 46.58 -44.69
C ARG A 147 -23.31 47.58 -43.84
N ASP A 148 -23.66 48.86 -43.91
CA ASP A 148 -22.96 49.92 -43.15
C ASP A 148 -23.11 49.79 -41.62
N ARG A 149 -24.08 49.00 -41.14
CA ARG A 149 -24.27 48.72 -39.71
C ARG A 149 -23.51 47.47 -39.25
N LEU A 150 -22.99 46.66 -40.16
CA LEU A 150 -22.16 45.51 -39.81
C LEU A 150 -20.79 46.02 -39.36
N ASP A 151 -20.46 45.76 -38.10
CA ASP A 151 -19.17 46.09 -37.52
C ASP A 151 -18.29 44.82 -37.55
N LEU A 152 -17.27 44.85 -38.39
CA LEU A 152 -16.28 43.78 -38.51
C LEU A 152 -14.89 44.41 -38.43
N ASP A 153 -14.04 43.83 -37.58
CA ASP A 153 -12.61 44.09 -37.56
C ASP A 153 -11.87 42.91 -38.22
N PRO A 154 -11.44 43.05 -39.49
CA PRO A 154 -10.74 41.98 -40.21
C PRO A 154 -9.36 41.65 -39.62
N GLN A 155 -8.70 42.63 -38.98
CA GLN A 155 -7.40 42.40 -38.35
C GLN A 155 -7.58 41.50 -37.13
N ARG A 156 -8.60 41.78 -36.31
CA ARG A 156 -8.94 40.97 -35.14
C ARG A 156 -9.34 39.55 -35.54
N LEU A 157 -10.15 39.37 -36.58
CA LEU A 157 -10.52 38.04 -37.08
C LEU A 157 -9.27 37.24 -37.48
N GLY A 158 -8.34 37.83 -38.23
CA GLY A 158 -7.10 37.17 -38.63
C GLY A 158 -6.11 36.88 -37.48
N GLU A 159 -6.14 37.64 -36.39
CA GLU A 159 -5.42 37.31 -35.15
C GLU A 159 -6.00 36.08 -34.46
N ILE A 160 -7.33 36.05 -34.32
CA ILE A 160 -8.05 34.95 -33.68
C ILE A 160 -7.87 33.65 -34.48
N GLU A 161 -7.99 33.70 -35.80
CA GLU A 161 -7.76 32.53 -36.66
C GLU A 161 -6.34 31.96 -36.52
N ARG A 162 -5.32 32.83 -36.45
CA ARG A 162 -3.93 32.41 -36.22
C ARG A 162 -3.75 31.76 -34.84
N ARG A 163 -4.38 32.33 -33.80
CA ARG A 163 -4.36 31.78 -32.45
C ARG A 163 -5.06 30.42 -32.39
N ILE A 164 -6.24 30.30 -32.98
CA ILE A 164 -7.00 29.05 -33.07
C ILE A 164 -6.19 27.98 -33.82
N THR A 165 -5.59 28.33 -34.95
CA THR A 165 -4.75 27.41 -35.73
C THR A 165 -3.56 26.90 -34.91
N ALA A 166 -2.85 27.79 -34.21
CA ALA A 166 -1.71 27.39 -33.37
C ALA A 166 -2.12 26.39 -32.28
N VAL A 167 -3.25 26.62 -31.61
CA VAL A 167 -3.78 25.70 -30.59
C VAL A 167 -4.18 24.36 -31.21
N MET A 168 -4.89 24.39 -32.34
CA MET A 168 -5.36 23.19 -33.03
C MET A 168 -4.20 22.33 -33.57
N ASP A 169 -3.13 22.95 -34.05
CA ASP A 169 -1.96 22.23 -34.54
C ASP A 169 -1.23 21.48 -33.42
N VAL A 170 -1.08 22.11 -32.25
CA VAL A 170 -0.52 21.46 -31.05
C VAL A 170 -1.43 20.35 -30.53
N ALA A 171 -2.74 20.60 -30.45
CA ALA A 171 -3.73 19.60 -30.06
C ALA A 171 -3.71 18.38 -31.00
N ARG A 172 -3.64 18.61 -32.32
CA ARG A 172 -3.52 17.55 -33.33
C ARG A 172 -2.22 16.76 -33.20
N LYS A 173 -1.10 17.46 -32.99
CA LYS A 173 0.23 16.85 -32.80
C LYS A 173 0.23 15.87 -31.62
N TYR A 174 -0.43 16.24 -30.52
CA TYR A 174 -0.52 15.42 -29.32
C TYR A 174 -1.77 14.53 -29.24
N ARG A 175 -2.63 14.58 -30.26
CA ARG A 175 -3.86 13.77 -30.38
C ARG A 175 -4.81 13.92 -29.19
N VAL A 176 -4.90 15.14 -28.65
CA VAL A 176 -5.82 15.50 -27.58
C VAL A 176 -6.76 16.60 -28.05
N ALA A 177 -7.89 16.77 -27.36
CA ALA A 177 -8.70 17.96 -27.53
C ALA A 177 -7.94 19.18 -26.96
N PRO A 178 -8.11 20.40 -27.51
CA PRO A 178 -7.50 21.62 -26.97
C PRO A 178 -7.72 21.78 -25.46
N GLU A 179 -8.91 21.46 -24.97
CA GLU A 179 -9.31 21.56 -23.56
C GLU A 179 -8.50 20.63 -22.65
N ALA A 180 -7.92 19.56 -23.20
CA ALA A 180 -7.12 18.58 -22.46
C ALA A 180 -5.61 18.91 -22.44
N LEU A 181 -5.16 19.97 -23.12
CA LEU A 181 -3.75 20.39 -23.11
C LEU A 181 -3.21 20.71 -21.70
N PRO A 182 -3.94 21.37 -20.79
CA PRO A 182 -3.45 21.62 -19.43
C PRO A 182 -3.25 20.33 -18.61
N GLU A 183 -4.14 19.36 -18.78
CA GLU A 183 -4.02 18.05 -18.11
C GLU A 183 -2.81 17.28 -18.65
N LEU A 184 -2.59 17.33 -19.96
CA LEU A 184 -1.41 16.74 -20.60
C LEU A 184 -0.10 17.36 -20.07
N GLU A 185 -0.05 18.70 -19.96
CA GLU A 185 1.09 19.41 -19.39
C GLU A 185 1.37 18.98 -17.93
N ALA A 186 0.33 18.90 -17.10
CA ALA A 186 0.46 18.47 -15.71
C ALA A 186 1.02 17.04 -15.60
N ASN A 187 0.51 16.13 -16.42
CA ASN A 187 0.98 14.74 -16.47
C ASN A 187 2.46 14.64 -16.90
N TRP A 188 2.88 15.41 -17.90
CA TRP A 188 4.28 15.44 -18.33
C TRP A 188 5.20 16.09 -17.31
N CYS A 189 4.77 17.15 -16.63
CA CYS A 189 5.53 17.76 -15.52
C CYS A 189 5.73 16.75 -14.37
N GLN A 190 4.70 16.02 -13.99
CA GLN A 190 4.81 14.97 -12.97
C GLN A 190 5.79 13.88 -13.41
N ARG A 191 5.64 13.37 -14.65
CA ARG A 191 6.52 12.33 -15.18
C ARG A 191 7.99 12.78 -15.27
N LEU A 192 8.22 14.02 -15.69
CA LEU A 192 9.57 14.60 -15.72
C LEU A 192 10.19 14.68 -14.33
N THR A 193 9.41 15.09 -13.32
CA THR A 193 9.83 15.15 -11.92
C THR A 193 10.23 13.77 -11.38
N GLU A 194 9.46 12.73 -11.70
CA GLU A 194 9.76 11.35 -11.34
C GLU A 194 11.08 10.88 -11.98
N LEU A 195 11.27 11.17 -13.27
CA LEU A 195 12.48 10.82 -14.00
C LEU A 195 13.70 11.58 -13.45
N GLU A 196 13.59 12.87 -13.14
CA GLU A 196 14.67 13.67 -12.55
C GLU A 196 15.07 13.16 -11.16
N ALA A 197 14.11 12.78 -10.32
CA ALA A 197 14.39 12.21 -9.01
C ALA A 197 15.19 10.89 -9.08
N SER A 198 15.00 10.13 -10.18
CA SER A 198 15.72 8.89 -10.47
C SER A 198 17.04 9.08 -11.22
N ALA A 199 17.32 10.28 -11.74
CA ALA A 199 18.40 10.54 -12.68
C ALA A 199 19.71 11.07 -12.08
N ASP A 200 19.85 11.09 -10.75
CA ASP A 200 21.12 11.37 -10.09
C ASP A 200 21.67 10.10 -9.42
N PRO A 201 22.41 9.25 -10.19
CA PRO A 201 23.02 8.05 -9.67
C PRO A 201 23.96 8.33 -8.49
N ALA A 202 24.67 9.46 -8.50
CA ALA A 202 25.61 9.82 -7.43
C ALA A 202 24.86 10.14 -6.14
N ARG A 203 23.73 10.86 -6.22
CA ARG A 203 22.86 11.10 -5.07
C ARG A 203 22.22 9.80 -4.56
N LEU A 204 21.78 8.90 -5.45
CA LEU A 204 21.20 7.62 -5.05
C LEU A 204 22.25 6.68 -4.42
N GLU A 205 23.48 6.68 -4.93
CA GLU A 205 24.60 5.95 -4.33
C GLU A 205 24.96 6.50 -2.95
N ALA A 206 25.05 7.83 -2.81
CA ALA A 206 25.28 8.47 -1.51
C ALA A 206 24.13 8.20 -0.51
N ALA A 207 22.89 8.23 -0.98
CA ALA A 207 21.72 7.91 -0.16
C ALA A 207 21.69 6.44 0.27
N GLU A 208 22.05 5.50 -0.62
CA GLU A 208 22.15 4.08 -0.27
C GLU A 208 23.25 3.86 0.77
N ALA A 209 24.42 4.47 0.59
CA ALA A 209 25.53 4.39 1.53
C ALA A 209 25.14 4.94 2.92
N ALA A 210 24.45 6.09 2.98
CA ALA A 210 23.96 6.66 4.22
C ALA A 210 22.91 5.76 4.90
N ALA A 211 21.97 5.21 4.14
CA ALA A 211 20.95 4.29 4.66
C ALA A 211 21.58 2.98 5.18
N ARG A 212 22.60 2.46 4.49
CA ARG A 212 23.37 1.30 4.95
C ARG A 212 24.12 1.59 6.24
N ALA A 213 24.79 2.73 6.35
CA ALA A 213 25.48 3.13 7.57
C ALA A 213 24.52 3.25 8.76
N ALA A 214 23.34 3.84 8.55
CA ALA A 214 22.30 3.93 9.59
C ALA A 214 21.79 2.54 10.02
N TYR A 215 21.63 1.61 9.07
CA TYR A 215 21.30 0.21 9.39
C TYR A 215 22.41 -0.45 10.20
N ASP A 216 23.68 -0.31 9.79
CA ASP A 216 24.82 -0.93 10.47
C ASP A 216 24.97 -0.40 11.91
N GLU A 217 24.74 0.90 12.13
CA GLU A 217 24.71 1.49 13.48
C GLU A 217 23.56 0.92 14.33
N ALA A 218 22.34 0.86 13.78
CA ALA A 218 21.20 0.29 14.48
C ALA A 218 21.40 -1.20 14.80
N ALA A 219 21.96 -1.96 13.87
CA ALA A 219 22.26 -3.38 14.03
C ALA A 219 23.33 -3.60 15.11
N SER A 220 24.39 -2.79 15.12
CA SER A 220 25.43 -2.83 16.15
C SER A 220 24.87 -2.58 17.56
N ARG A 221 23.98 -1.59 17.70
CA ARG A 221 23.28 -1.32 18.97
C ARG A 221 22.41 -2.50 19.42
N LEU A 222 21.71 -3.15 18.48
CA LEU A 222 20.92 -4.34 18.77
C LEU A 222 21.82 -5.51 19.22
N SER A 223 22.93 -5.75 18.53
CA SER A 223 23.91 -6.79 18.92
C SER A 223 24.53 -6.52 20.29
N ALA A 224 24.86 -5.26 20.60
CA ALA A 224 25.37 -4.86 21.91
C ALA A 224 24.36 -5.10 23.05
N ALA A 225 23.05 -5.04 22.77
CA ALA A 225 22.02 -5.42 23.73
C ALA A 225 21.82 -6.94 23.83
N ARG A 226 21.92 -7.65 22.70
CA ARG A 226 21.74 -9.12 22.64
C ARG A 226 22.87 -9.87 23.31
N ALA A 227 24.13 -9.48 23.11
CA ALA A 227 25.29 -10.22 23.61
C ALA A 227 25.26 -10.46 25.14
N PRO A 228 25.09 -9.44 26.02
CA PRO A 228 25.02 -9.67 27.46
C PRO A 228 23.76 -10.44 27.86
N ALA A 229 22.63 -10.20 27.17
CA ALA A 229 21.38 -10.91 27.43
C ALA A 229 21.48 -12.41 27.08
N ALA A 230 22.17 -12.74 25.98
CA ALA A 230 22.43 -14.11 25.56
C ALA A 230 23.27 -14.86 26.59
N VAL A 231 24.33 -14.23 27.12
CA VAL A 231 25.17 -14.81 28.18
C VAL A 231 24.38 -15.03 29.46
N LYS A 232 23.60 -14.02 29.89
CA LYS A 232 22.79 -14.10 31.11
C LYS A 232 21.72 -15.20 31.02
N LEU A 233 20.94 -15.20 29.93
CA LEU A 233 19.91 -16.20 29.68
C LEU A 233 20.51 -17.61 29.59
N SER A 234 21.70 -17.73 29.00
CA SER A 234 22.43 -19.00 28.93
C SER A 234 22.79 -19.55 30.30
N ALA A 235 23.27 -18.68 31.20
CA ALA A 235 23.62 -19.06 32.56
C ALA A 235 22.38 -19.47 33.39
N GLU A 236 21.32 -18.66 33.34
CA GLU A 236 20.07 -18.90 34.09
C GLU A 236 19.40 -20.23 33.68
N ILE A 237 19.35 -20.53 32.37
CA ILE A 237 18.79 -21.79 31.88
C ILE A 237 19.72 -22.97 32.20
N THR A 238 21.04 -22.79 32.06
CA THR A 238 22.00 -23.85 32.41
C THR A 238 21.91 -24.22 33.90
N GLU A 239 21.75 -23.24 34.79
CA GLU A 239 21.53 -23.49 36.21
C GLU A 239 20.21 -24.22 36.47
N ALA A 240 19.12 -23.79 35.83
CA ALA A 240 17.83 -24.46 35.93
C ALA A 240 17.92 -25.92 35.46
N MET A 241 18.66 -26.20 34.38
CA MET A 241 18.86 -27.56 33.86
C MET A 241 19.49 -28.50 34.89
N GLN A 242 20.42 -28.02 35.74
CA GLN A 242 21.05 -28.86 36.77
C GLN A 242 20.02 -29.42 37.76
N SER A 243 18.92 -28.69 37.96
CA SER A 243 17.82 -29.08 38.85
C SER A 243 16.76 -29.98 38.19
N LEU A 244 16.83 -30.19 36.87
CA LEU A 244 15.79 -30.84 36.05
C LEU A 244 16.21 -32.22 35.50
N ALA A 245 16.99 -32.97 36.28
CA ALA A 245 17.58 -34.26 35.87
C ALA A 245 18.42 -34.18 34.59
N MET A 246 19.07 -33.04 34.34
CA MET A 246 20.01 -32.83 33.24
C MET A 246 21.35 -32.36 33.80
N GLU A 247 21.84 -33.05 34.83
CA GLU A 247 23.10 -32.72 35.50
C GLU A 247 24.27 -32.82 34.51
N GLY A 248 25.11 -31.79 34.46
CA GLY A 248 26.18 -31.66 33.47
C GLY A 248 25.73 -31.19 32.08
N GLY A 249 24.42 -30.96 31.88
CA GLY A 249 23.88 -30.32 30.70
C GLY A 249 24.23 -28.82 30.62
N ARG A 250 24.22 -28.27 29.40
CA ARG A 250 24.56 -26.87 29.11
C ARG A 250 23.62 -26.29 28.07
N PHE A 251 23.27 -25.02 28.25
CA PHE A 251 22.49 -24.26 27.29
C PHE A 251 23.26 -23.01 26.85
N GLU A 252 23.23 -22.72 25.56
CA GLU A 252 23.90 -21.56 24.97
C GLU A 252 22.98 -20.89 23.96
N VAL A 253 22.84 -19.57 24.10
CA VAL A 253 22.23 -18.71 23.08
C VAL A 253 23.34 -18.26 22.13
N SER A 254 23.37 -18.85 20.95
CA SER A 254 24.35 -18.52 19.91
C SER A 254 23.87 -17.34 19.08
N LEU A 255 24.77 -16.38 18.85
CA LEU A 255 24.60 -15.24 17.95
C LEU A 255 25.55 -15.41 16.77
N ALA A 256 25.10 -16.10 15.72
CA ALA A 256 25.92 -16.37 14.56
C ALA A 256 25.84 -15.19 13.57
N PRO A 257 26.96 -14.56 13.16
CA PRO A 257 26.92 -13.48 12.18
C PRO A 257 26.26 -13.92 10.87
N CYS A 258 25.44 -13.04 10.28
CA CYS A 258 24.80 -13.28 8.99
C CYS A 258 24.77 -12.02 8.13
N GLU A 259 24.42 -12.18 6.87
CA GLU A 259 24.14 -11.04 5.99
C GLU A 259 23.02 -10.17 6.59
N PRO A 260 23.06 -8.84 6.39
CA PRO A 260 22.04 -7.92 6.86
C PRO A 260 20.60 -8.37 6.58
N THR A 261 19.80 -8.52 7.62
CA THR A 261 18.40 -8.87 7.52
C THR A 261 17.51 -7.84 8.19
N LEU A 262 16.19 -7.94 7.99
CA LEU A 262 15.23 -7.12 8.73
C LEU A 262 15.27 -7.32 10.27
N TYR A 263 16.03 -8.32 10.74
CA TYR A 263 16.14 -8.72 12.14
C TYR A 263 17.52 -8.45 12.75
N GLY A 264 18.42 -7.81 11.98
CA GLY A 264 19.81 -7.54 12.35
C GLY A 264 20.82 -8.36 11.57
N ALA A 265 22.07 -8.33 12.03
CA ALA A 265 23.23 -8.97 11.41
C ALA A 265 23.63 -10.29 12.08
N GLU A 266 22.72 -10.90 12.84
CA GLU A 266 22.97 -12.14 13.57
C GLU A 266 21.76 -13.06 13.49
N ASN A 267 22.03 -14.37 13.35
CA ASN A 267 21.05 -15.42 13.53
C ASN A 267 21.09 -15.91 14.99
N VAL A 268 19.95 -15.84 15.67
CA VAL A 268 19.80 -16.29 17.06
C VAL A 268 19.41 -17.76 17.06
N GLU A 269 20.24 -18.62 17.64
CA GLU A 269 19.97 -20.05 17.80
C GLU A 269 20.15 -20.49 19.25
N PHE A 270 19.18 -21.24 19.79
CA PHE A 270 19.29 -21.87 21.10
C PHE A 270 19.89 -23.27 20.96
N LEU A 271 21.09 -23.42 21.52
CA LEU A 271 21.86 -24.65 21.51
C LEU A 271 21.83 -25.30 22.89
N VAL A 272 21.78 -26.63 22.92
CA VAL A 272 21.77 -27.39 24.16
C VAL A 272 22.61 -28.65 24.05
N ALA A 273 23.21 -29.04 25.17
CA ALA A 273 23.85 -30.32 25.40
C ALA A 273 23.20 -30.92 26.65
N ALA A 274 22.55 -32.08 26.53
CA ALA A 274 21.74 -32.63 27.63
C ALA A 274 22.60 -33.25 28.75
N ASN A 275 23.80 -33.74 28.41
CA ASN A 275 24.70 -34.43 29.33
C ASN A 275 26.16 -33.98 29.16
N GLN A 276 26.97 -34.21 30.19
CA GLN A 276 28.40 -33.93 30.17
C GLN A 276 29.10 -34.68 29.01
N GLY A 277 29.89 -33.95 28.21
CA GLY A 277 30.63 -34.51 27.07
C GLY A 277 29.88 -34.53 25.74
N GLN A 278 28.60 -34.15 25.70
CA GLN A 278 27.88 -33.96 24.44
C GLN A 278 28.21 -32.60 23.80
N SER A 279 28.20 -32.53 22.47
CA SER A 279 28.31 -31.26 21.75
C SER A 279 27.00 -30.48 21.80
N LEU A 280 27.10 -29.16 21.82
CA LEU A 280 25.95 -28.26 21.69
C LEU A 280 25.28 -28.44 20.33
N ARG A 281 23.96 -28.63 20.34
CA ARG A 281 23.14 -28.79 19.13
C ARG A 281 21.85 -27.98 19.28
N GLY A 282 21.29 -27.52 18.17
CA GLY A 282 20.00 -26.84 18.19
C GLY A 282 18.90 -27.69 18.86
N LEU A 283 17.99 -27.05 19.58
CA LEU A 283 16.91 -27.69 20.35
C LEU A 283 16.16 -28.79 19.58
N ALA A 284 15.89 -28.60 18.28
CA ALA A 284 15.17 -29.57 17.45
C ALA A 284 15.91 -30.92 17.26
N LYS A 285 17.20 -30.98 17.57
CA LYS A 285 18.05 -32.19 17.41
C LYS A 285 18.30 -32.94 18.73
N VAL A 286 17.60 -32.56 19.80
CA VAL A 286 17.67 -33.23 21.10
C VAL A 286 16.85 -34.52 21.06
N ALA A 287 17.38 -35.59 21.65
CA ALA A 287 16.94 -36.97 21.40
C ALA A 287 15.72 -37.45 22.22
N SER A 288 15.30 -36.74 23.27
CA SER A 288 14.20 -37.15 24.15
C SER A 288 13.11 -36.06 24.26
N GLY A 289 11.85 -36.42 24.01
CA GLY A 289 10.69 -35.52 24.10
C GLY A 289 10.53 -34.90 25.49
N GLY A 290 10.67 -35.71 26.55
CA GLY A 290 10.59 -35.23 27.93
C GLY A 290 11.71 -34.26 28.33
N GLU A 291 12.94 -34.45 27.82
CA GLU A 291 14.04 -33.50 28.04
C GLU A 291 13.75 -32.16 27.35
N LEU A 292 13.27 -32.20 26.11
CA LEU A 292 12.89 -31.01 25.36
C LEU A 292 11.78 -30.23 26.07
N SER A 293 10.75 -30.92 26.57
CA SER A 293 9.66 -30.30 27.34
C SER A 293 10.15 -29.64 28.63
N ARG A 294 11.08 -30.28 29.36
CA ARG A 294 11.70 -29.70 30.57
C ARG A 294 12.59 -28.49 30.25
N ILE A 295 13.38 -28.54 29.19
CA ILE A 295 14.18 -27.39 28.73
C ILE A 295 13.26 -26.25 28.28
N GLY A 296 12.18 -26.59 27.56
CA GLY A 296 11.14 -25.65 27.17
C GLY A 296 10.50 -24.97 28.39
N LEU A 297 10.19 -25.73 29.45
CA LEU A 297 9.68 -25.18 30.71
C LEU A 297 10.68 -24.22 31.35
N ALA A 298 11.97 -24.58 31.42
CA ALA A 298 13.01 -23.69 31.95
C ALA A 298 13.10 -22.39 31.15
N ILE A 299 13.11 -22.46 29.81
CA ILE A 299 13.11 -21.29 28.94
C ILE A 299 11.88 -20.42 29.21
N GLN A 300 10.68 -21.01 29.25
CA GLN A 300 9.44 -20.25 29.48
C GLN A 300 9.40 -19.61 30.87
N VAL A 301 9.90 -20.27 31.92
CA VAL A 301 9.95 -19.68 33.26
C VAL A 301 10.92 -18.50 33.30
N MET A 302 12.11 -18.62 32.69
CA MET A 302 13.10 -17.53 32.68
C MET A 302 12.70 -16.38 31.76
N THR A 303 11.84 -16.63 30.76
CA THR A 303 11.30 -15.61 29.85
C THR A 303 9.84 -15.23 30.17
N SER A 304 9.30 -15.70 31.30
CA SER A 304 7.86 -15.66 31.63
C SER A 304 7.30 -14.25 31.80
N ARG A 305 8.11 -13.28 32.19
CA ARG A 305 7.68 -11.87 32.32
C ARG A 305 7.49 -11.19 30.97
N ASP A 306 8.08 -11.76 29.92
CA ASP A 306 8.37 -11.06 28.67
C ASP A 306 7.70 -11.71 27.44
N SER A 307 7.15 -12.92 27.55
CA SER A 307 6.51 -13.61 26.41
C SER A 307 5.02 -13.25 26.26
N ALA A 308 4.54 -13.08 25.03
CA ALA A 308 3.15 -12.66 24.75
C ALA A 308 2.10 -13.78 24.80
N THR A 309 2.52 -15.05 24.95
CA THR A 309 1.61 -16.21 24.84
C THR A 309 0.85 -16.48 26.15
N PRO A 310 -0.49 -16.36 26.19
CA PRO A 310 -1.27 -16.43 27.43
C PRO A 310 -1.47 -17.85 27.97
N THR A 311 -1.50 -18.85 27.09
CA THR A 311 -1.72 -20.27 27.45
C THR A 311 -0.59 -21.13 26.92
N LEU A 312 -0.01 -21.97 27.78
CA LEU A 312 1.08 -22.88 27.46
C LEU A 312 0.65 -24.32 27.74
N ILE A 313 0.96 -25.23 26.82
CA ILE A 313 0.68 -26.65 26.94
C ILE A 313 2.02 -27.38 27.04
N PHE A 314 2.20 -28.14 28.12
CA PHE A 314 3.35 -29.02 28.30
C PHE A 314 2.89 -30.47 28.21
N ASP A 315 3.46 -31.19 27.25
CA ASP A 315 3.28 -32.62 27.11
C ASP A 315 4.56 -33.33 27.56
N GLU A 316 4.42 -34.49 28.19
CA GLU A 316 5.53 -35.33 28.65
C GLU A 316 6.57 -34.66 29.58
N VAL A 317 6.25 -33.55 30.23
CA VAL A 317 7.18 -32.84 31.13
C VAL A 317 7.60 -33.69 32.34
N ASP A 318 6.75 -34.65 32.70
CA ASP A 318 6.91 -35.59 33.81
C ASP A 318 7.44 -36.97 33.39
N VAL A 319 7.79 -37.17 32.11
CA VAL A 319 8.31 -38.46 31.62
C VAL A 319 9.76 -38.67 32.08
N GLY A 320 10.01 -39.85 32.64
CA GLY A 320 11.35 -40.29 33.06
C GLY A 320 11.88 -39.60 34.31
N ILE A 321 11.02 -38.92 35.08
CA ILE A 321 11.40 -38.26 36.33
C ILE A 321 10.58 -38.78 37.51
N GLY A 322 11.13 -38.64 38.72
CA GLY A 322 10.46 -39.00 39.96
C GLY A 322 11.08 -38.33 41.18
N GLY A 323 10.40 -38.39 42.32
CA GLY A 323 10.89 -37.85 43.59
C GLY A 323 11.23 -36.36 43.51
N ARG A 324 12.46 -36.00 43.90
CA ARG A 324 12.94 -34.60 43.99
C ARG A 324 12.80 -33.83 42.67
N VAL A 325 13.05 -34.49 41.54
CA VAL A 325 13.02 -33.83 40.22
C VAL A 325 11.58 -33.46 39.84
N ALA A 326 10.63 -34.34 40.13
CA ALA A 326 9.21 -34.06 39.92
C ALA A 326 8.78 -32.84 40.74
N GLU A 327 9.21 -32.74 42.01
CA GLU A 327 8.89 -31.58 42.87
C GLU A 327 9.44 -30.25 42.30
N ILE A 328 10.61 -30.27 41.67
CA ILE A 328 11.20 -29.08 41.03
C ILE A 328 10.41 -28.67 39.79
N VAL A 329 10.07 -29.64 38.93
CA VAL A 329 9.21 -29.39 37.74
C VAL A 329 7.88 -28.80 38.17
N VAL A 330 7.30 -29.29 39.25
CA VAL A 330 6.06 -28.77 39.83
C VAL A 330 6.18 -27.32 40.28
N LYS A 331 7.26 -26.97 41.01
CA LYS A 331 7.53 -25.58 41.41
C LYS A 331 7.65 -24.64 40.21
N LEU A 332 8.27 -25.11 39.12
CA LEU A 332 8.40 -24.34 37.89
C LEU A 332 7.06 -24.16 37.15
N LEU A 333 6.28 -25.24 37.00
CA LEU A 333 4.94 -25.19 36.40
C LEU A 333 4.01 -24.27 37.20
N HIS A 334 4.00 -24.41 38.53
CA HIS A 334 3.18 -23.57 39.39
C HIS A 334 3.62 -22.09 39.35
N ARG A 335 4.94 -21.82 39.35
CA ARG A 335 5.46 -20.45 39.18
C ARG A 335 5.01 -19.83 37.86
N LEU A 336 5.10 -20.59 36.77
CA LEU A 336 4.62 -20.14 35.45
C LEU A 336 3.10 -19.94 35.44
N GLY A 337 2.36 -20.79 36.17
CA GLY A 337 0.91 -20.74 36.37
C GLY A 337 0.40 -19.46 37.05
N ARG A 338 1.24 -18.77 37.83
CA ARG A 338 0.86 -17.51 38.48
C ARG A 338 0.64 -16.37 37.49
N ASP A 339 1.39 -16.39 36.39
CA ASP A 339 1.38 -15.34 35.38
C ASP A 339 0.63 -15.76 34.11
N ARG A 340 0.40 -17.08 33.92
CA ARG A 340 -0.15 -17.66 32.67
C ARG A 340 -0.99 -18.89 32.93
N GLN A 341 -1.84 -19.24 31.96
CA GLN A 341 -2.51 -20.53 31.99
C GLN A 341 -1.54 -21.63 31.54
N VAL A 342 -1.35 -22.64 32.38
CA VAL A 342 -0.53 -23.82 32.07
C VAL A 342 -1.41 -25.06 32.03
N LEU A 343 -1.39 -25.78 30.92
CA LEU A 343 -2.05 -27.08 30.75
C LEU A 343 -1.00 -28.17 30.69
N CYS A 344 -1.15 -29.20 31.51
CA CYS A 344 -0.24 -30.34 31.57
C CYS A 344 -1.06 -31.62 31.66
N VAL A 345 -0.70 -32.63 30.87
CA VAL A 345 -1.15 -34.00 31.07
C VAL A 345 -0.11 -34.68 31.94
N THR A 346 -0.51 -35.29 33.06
CA THR A 346 0.42 -35.90 34.00
C THR A 346 -0.11 -37.19 34.59
N HIS A 347 0.81 -38.10 34.91
CA HIS A 347 0.55 -39.31 35.67
C HIS A 347 1.18 -39.27 37.07
N LEU A 348 1.92 -38.19 37.40
CA LEU A 348 2.58 -38.03 38.69
C LEU A 348 1.66 -37.32 39.69
N PRO A 349 1.38 -37.91 40.86
CA PRO A 349 0.52 -37.28 41.88
C PRO A 349 1.09 -35.95 42.37
N GLN A 350 2.42 -35.79 42.38
CA GLN A 350 3.07 -34.53 42.76
C GLN A 350 2.68 -33.37 41.82
N VAL A 351 2.54 -33.65 40.53
CA VAL A 351 2.17 -32.64 39.53
C VAL A 351 0.69 -32.32 39.61
N ALA A 352 -0.16 -33.34 39.69
CA ALA A 352 -1.60 -33.15 39.80
C ALA A 352 -2.02 -32.43 41.09
N ALA A 353 -1.32 -32.67 42.22
CA ALA A 353 -1.63 -32.04 43.50
C ALA A 353 -1.44 -30.52 43.48
N CYS A 354 -0.44 -30.00 42.75
CA CYS A 354 -0.15 -28.57 42.71
C CYS A 354 -0.93 -27.79 41.65
N ALA A 355 -1.79 -28.45 40.89
CA ALA A 355 -2.65 -27.77 39.92
C ALA A 355 -3.77 -26.98 40.64
N ASP A 356 -4.08 -25.79 40.14
CA ASP A 356 -5.25 -25.02 40.60
C ASP A 356 -6.56 -25.73 40.23
N TRP A 357 -6.57 -26.36 39.06
CA TRP A 357 -7.69 -27.12 38.50
C TRP A 357 -7.22 -28.52 38.10
N GLN A 358 -8.00 -29.54 38.44
CA GLN A 358 -7.69 -30.92 38.12
C GLN A 358 -8.85 -31.55 37.34
N TRP A 359 -8.54 -32.09 36.17
CA TRP A 359 -9.47 -32.86 35.36
C TRP A 359 -9.00 -34.30 35.26
N GLN A 360 -9.91 -35.24 35.47
CA GLN A 360 -9.68 -36.66 35.25
C GLN A 360 -10.14 -37.04 33.84
N ILE A 361 -9.30 -37.79 33.13
CA ILE A 361 -9.64 -38.39 31.84
C ILE A 361 -9.81 -39.88 32.04
N ALA A 362 -11.01 -40.40 31.74
CA ALA A 362 -11.34 -41.82 31.87
C ALA A 362 -12.02 -42.34 30.60
N LYS A 363 -11.89 -43.64 30.33
CA LYS A 363 -12.65 -44.30 29.27
C LYS A 363 -14.09 -44.54 29.74
N ALA A 364 -15.07 -44.18 28.92
CA ALA A 364 -16.49 -44.41 29.15
C ALA A 364 -17.11 -45.11 27.94
N GLU A 365 -17.95 -46.12 28.16
CA GLU A 365 -18.70 -46.77 27.09
C GLU A 365 -20.05 -46.10 26.89
N ARG A 366 -20.36 -45.71 25.65
CA ARG A 366 -21.67 -45.16 25.28
C ARG A 366 -22.11 -45.76 23.95
N GLY A 367 -23.20 -46.53 23.96
CA GLY A 367 -23.75 -47.14 22.75
C GLY A 367 -22.83 -48.19 22.09
N GLY A 368 -21.97 -48.86 22.85
CA GLY A 368 -21.01 -49.85 22.33
C GLY A 368 -19.68 -49.27 21.85
N GLU A 369 -19.49 -47.95 21.93
CA GLU A 369 -18.21 -47.29 21.61
C GLU A 369 -17.49 -46.83 22.89
N THR A 370 -16.16 -47.00 22.92
CA THR A 370 -15.30 -46.47 23.98
C THR A 370 -14.94 -45.01 23.67
N LEU A 371 -15.43 -44.08 24.48
CA LEU A 371 -15.16 -42.64 24.39
C LEU A 371 -14.29 -42.18 25.56
N SER A 372 -13.60 -41.06 25.41
CA SER A 372 -12.90 -40.39 26.52
C SER A 372 -13.85 -39.42 27.21
N ALA A 373 -14.10 -39.63 28.49
CA ALA A 373 -14.82 -38.71 29.36
C ALA A 373 -13.83 -37.84 30.14
N VAL A 374 -14.07 -36.53 30.19
CA VAL A 374 -13.27 -35.57 30.94
C VAL A 374 -14.16 -34.98 32.05
N THR A 375 -13.73 -35.16 33.30
CA THR A 375 -14.49 -34.75 34.48
C THR A 375 -13.66 -33.79 35.32
N ALA A 376 -14.18 -32.60 35.61
CA ALA A 376 -13.57 -31.69 36.57
C ALA A 376 -13.76 -32.23 38.00
N LEU A 377 -12.69 -32.29 38.79
CA LEU A 377 -12.73 -32.85 40.14
C LEU A 377 -12.96 -31.76 41.19
N ASP A 378 -13.90 -32.01 42.10
CA ASP A 378 -14.05 -31.20 43.33
C ASP A 378 -12.97 -31.52 44.38
N ALA A 379 -12.95 -30.77 45.48
CA ALA A 379 -11.92 -30.93 46.51
C ALA A 379 -11.81 -32.34 47.10
N GLY A 380 -12.93 -33.05 47.28
CA GLY A 380 -12.93 -34.42 47.81
C GLY A 380 -12.54 -35.44 46.74
N GLN A 381 -13.04 -35.28 45.52
CA GLN A 381 -12.67 -36.10 44.37
C GLN A 381 -11.18 -35.98 44.02
N ARG A 382 -10.58 -34.80 44.22
CA ARG A 382 -9.13 -34.59 44.08
C ARG A 382 -8.34 -35.44 45.07
N VAL A 383 -8.75 -35.51 46.34
CA VAL A 383 -8.08 -36.37 47.34
C VAL A 383 -8.11 -37.82 46.89
N GLU A 384 -9.27 -38.34 46.48
CA GLU A 384 -9.40 -39.73 46.01
C GLU A 384 -8.55 -40.00 44.77
N GLU A 385 -8.51 -39.06 43.80
CA GLU A 385 -7.73 -39.24 42.59
C GLU A 385 -6.22 -39.22 42.87
N ILE A 386 -5.73 -38.31 43.72
CA ILE A 386 -4.33 -38.29 44.14
C ILE A 386 -3.99 -39.56 44.93
N ALA A 387 -4.88 -40.04 45.80
CA ALA A 387 -4.70 -41.31 46.50
C ALA A 387 -4.64 -42.50 45.55
N ARG A 388 -5.47 -42.52 44.50
CA ARG A 388 -5.43 -43.54 43.43
C ARG A 388 -4.10 -43.50 42.68
N MET A 389 -3.60 -42.31 42.34
CA MET A 389 -2.30 -42.13 41.67
C MET A 389 -1.13 -42.58 42.55
N LEU A 390 -1.23 -42.44 43.88
CA LEU A 390 -0.21 -42.87 44.85
C LEU A 390 -0.26 -44.38 45.16
N GLY A 391 -1.45 -44.91 45.46
CA GLY A 391 -1.65 -46.25 46.01
C GLY A 391 -2.04 -47.33 45.00
N GLY A 392 -2.33 -46.96 43.75
CA GLY A 392 -2.72 -47.89 42.70
C GLY A 392 -4.06 -48.58 43.01
N VAL A 393 -4.03 -49.89 43.24
CA VAL A 393 -5.23 -50.75 43.33
C VAL A 393 -5.88 -50.74 44.73
N SER A 394 -5.11 -50.55 45.82
CA SER A 394 -5.66 -50.50 47.17
C SER A 394 -5.51 -49.10 47.79
N ILE A 395 -6.62 -48.36 47.85
CA ILE A 395 -6.66 -47.05 48.51
C ILE A 395 -6.93 -47.27 50.01
N THR A 396 -5.89 -47.07 50.81
CA THR A 396 -5.96 -47.16 52.27
C THR A 396 -6.16 -45.78 52.90
N ASP A 397 -6.58 -45.72 54.16
CA ASP A 397 -6.75 -44.45 54.89
C ASP A 397 -5.43 -43.69 55.05
N THR A 398 -4.29 -44.40 55.10
CA THR A 398 -2.97 -43.75 55.09
C THR A 398 -2.65 -43.13 53.74
N THR A 399 -3.03 -43.77 52.63
CA THR A 399 -2.88 -43.21 51.28
C THR A 399 -3.73 -41.95 51.11
N ARG A 400 -4.98 -41.94 51.59
CA ARG A 400 -5.85 -40.75 51.58
C ARG A 400 -5.28 -39.61 52.41
N ARG A 401 -4.73 -39.93 53.58
CA ARG A 401 -4.11 -38.92 54.45
C ARG A 401 -2.90 -38.27 53.76
N HIS A 402 -2.06 -39.07 53.13
CA HIS A 402 -0.91 -38.55 52.38
C HIS A 402 -1.35 -37.70 51.17
N ALA A 403 -2.40 -38.10 50.45
CA ALA A 403 -2.98 -37.31 49.38
C ALA A 403 -3.52 -35.96 49.87
N ALA A 404 -4.22 -35.95 51.01
CA ALA A 404 -4.73 -34.72 51.62
C ALA A 404 -3.59 -33.79 52.10
N GLU A 405 -2.51 -34.34 52.66
CA GLU A 405 -1.29 -33.60 53.00
C GLU A 405 -0.67 -32.92 51.77
N MET A 406 -0.57 -33.64 50.64
CA MET A 406 -0.04 -33.07 49.38
C MET A 406 -0.90 -31.93 48.82
N LEU A 407 -2.20 -31.95 49.07
CA LEU A 407 -3.14 -30.89 48.69
C LEU A 407 -3.19 -29.73 49.70
N GLY A 408 -2.45 -29.81 50.81
CA GLY A 408 -2.47 -28.81 51.89
C GLY A 408 -3.79 -28.75 52.67
N GLN A 409 -4.51 -29.88 52.74
CA GLN A 409 -5.82 -30.00 53.39
C GLN A 409 -5.78 -30.58 54.82
N VAL A 410 -4.57 -30.79 55.37
CA VAL A 410 -4.33 -31.38 56.71
C VAL A 410 -3.46 -30.47 57.56
#